data_AF-A0A3M1SZ39-F1
#
_entry.id   AF-A0A3M1SZ39-F1
#
_cell.length_a   1.000
_cell.length_b   1.000
_cell.length_c   1.000
_cell.angle_alpha   90.00
_cell.angle_beta   90.00
_cell.angle_gamma   90.00
#
_symmetry.space_group_name_H-M   'P 1'
#
loop_
_entity.id
_entity.type
_entity.pdbx_description
1 polymer ?
#
loop_
_entity_poly.entity_id
_entity_poly.type
_entity_poly.pdbx_seq_one_letter_code
_entity_poly.pdbx_strand_id
1 'polypeptide(L)'
;MRLAEILIIYFSFGLPLWVYYVLNNHRRLNVSSLIGKSIFVLLFWFLWAGSVLKQVMRDTRAVSVNEKKLLLLRNQIHCLLSSYCIAGMIDKPKNSVASLLKLRQVVDRYIDLTISKQESLKWGIGGELMRISSHPNPEIGSRCLRRRNHLRIKTRQNQATQDMLTLLKNTTCDMRILELILQIARELHDYETIKALDKIVQLSTARRSKQQRTANEQKIVAK
;
A
#
# COMPACT_ATOMS: atom_id res chain seq x y z
N MET A 1 -27.42 27.66 22.19
CA MET A 1 -26.01 27.35 22.47
C MET A 1 -25.41 28.46 23.32
N ARG A 2 -24.75 28.11 24.41
CA ARG A 2 -24.00 29.08 25.23
C ARG A 2 -22.69 29.44 24.55
N LEU A 3 -22.21 30.66 24.74
CA LEU A 3 -20.93 31.13 24.18
C LEU A 3 -19.75 30.22 24.57
N ALA A 4 -19.80 29.64 25.77
CA ALA A 4 -18.84 28.64 26.23
C ALA A 4 -18.79 27.37 25.36
N GLU A 5 -19.94 26.88 24.89
CA GLU A 5 -20.01 25.68 24.03
C GLU A 5 -19.36 25.95 22.67
N ILE A 6 -19.56 27.15 22.12
CA ILE A 6 -18.95 27.58 20.85
C ILE A 6 -17.42 27.68 21.00
N LEU A 7 -16.93 28.24 22.11
CA LEU A 7 -15.49 28.31 22.39
C LEU A 7 -14.86 26.92 22.56
N ILE A 8 -15.51 26.01 23.28
CA ILE A 8 -15.03 24.63 23.45
C ILE A 8 -14.89 23.94 22.09
N ILE A 9 -15.92 24.03 21.24
CA ILE A 9 -15.89 23.47 19.90
C ILE A 9 -14.76 24.10 19.09
N TYR A 10 -14.66 25.43 19.08
CA TYR A 10 -13.65 26.17 18.34
C TYR A 10 -12.22 25.74 18.71
N PHE A 11 -11.91 25.68 20.01
CA PHE A 11 -10.58 25.27 20.48
C PHE A 11 -10.32 23.79 20.23
N SER A 12 -11.31 22.91 20.35
CA SER A 12 -11.14 21.47 20.12
C SER A 12 -10.65 21.16 18.69
N PHE A 13 -11.11 21.92 17.69
CA PHE A 13 -10.64 21.78 16.32
C PHE A 13 -9.33 22.54 16.04
N GLY A 14 -9.11 23.69 16.71
CA GLY A 14 -7.92 24.52 16.51
C GLY A 14 -6.64 23.98 17.18
N LEU A 15 -6.76 23.34 18.34
CA LEU A 15 -5.61 22.89 19.16
C LEU A 15 -4.71 21.87 18.42
N PRO A 16 -5.24 20.83 17.75
CA PRO A 16 -4.42 19.89 16.99
C PRO A 16 -3.61 20.58 15.87
N LEU A 17 -4.22 21.55 15.19
CA LEU A 17 -3.56 22.33 14.13
C LEU A 17 -2.47 23.24 14.70
N TRP A 18 -2.74 23.89 15.83
CA TRP A 18 -1.77 24.70 16.55
C TRP A 18 -0.55 23.88 16.99
N VAL A 19 -0.77 22.70 17.60
CA VAL A 19 0.31 21.78 17.98
C VAL A 19 1.13 21.39 16.76
N TYR A 20 0.46 21.04 15.65
CA TYR A 20 1.14 20.71 14.40
C TYR A 20 2.01 21.87 13.87
N TYR A 21 1.51 23.11 13.93
CA TYR A 21 2.27 24.30 13.52
C TYR A 21 3.52 24.51 14.38
N VAL A 22 3.38 24.43 15.70
CA VAL A 22 4.49 24.60 16.65
C VAL A 22 5.56 23.56 16.40
N LEU A 23 5.17 22.29 16.29
CA LEU A 23 6.11 21.18 16.04
C LEU A 23 6.86 21.37 14.72
N ASN A 24 6.17 21.76 13.65
CA ASN A 24 6.79 21.89 12.33
C ASN A 24 7.72 23.13 12.21
N ASN A 25 7.44 24.21 12.96
CA ASN A 25 8.16 25.48 12.83
C ASN A 25 9.15 25.80 13.95
N HIS A 26 9.22 25.02 15.03
CA HIS A 26 10.08 25.30 16.19
C HIS A 26 11.58 25.45 15.87
N ARG A 27 12.05 24.90 14.73
CA ARG A 27 13.45 25.00 14.29
C ARG A 27 13.75 26.14 13.33
N ARG A 28 12.74 26.68 12.67
CA ARG A 28 12.93 27.68 11.59
C ARG A 28 12.75 29.11 12.08
N LEU A 29 12.18 29.28 13.27
CA LEU A 29 11.78 30.58 13.81
C LEU A 29 12.44 30.81 15.16
N ASN A 30 12.87 32.04 15.40
CA ASN A 30 13.26 32.49 16.74
C ASN A 30 12.08 32.33 17.71
N VAL A 31 12.36 32.03 18.98
CA VAL A 31 11.34 31.73 20.02
C VAL A 31 10.25 32.80 20.08
N SER A 32 10.63 34.08 20.04
CA SER A 32 9.68 35.21 20.03
C SER A 32 8.76 35.19 18.79
N SER A 33 9.29 34.91 17.60
CA SER A 33 8.50 34.79 16.37
C SER A 33 7.60 33.55 16.38
N LEU A 34 8.10 32.44 16.96
CA LEU A 34 7.34 31.20 17.09
C LEU A 34 6.11 31.42 17.96
N ILE A 35 6.25 32.05 19.13
CA ILE A 35 5.14 32.31 20.06
C ILE A 35 4.08 33.17 19.38
N GLY A 36 4.47 34.31 18.80
CA GLY A 36 3.53 35.23 18.15
C GLY A 36 2.76 34.57 17.00
N LYS A 37 3.47 33.86 16.11
CA LYS A 37 2.82 33.15 15.00
C LYS A 37 1.97 31.97 15.46
N SER A 38 2.36 31.29 16.55
CA SER A 38 1.57 30.19 17.11
C SER A 38 0.26 30.69 17.71
N ILE A 39 0.27 31.81 18.45
CA ILE A 39 -0.97 32.44 18.94
C ILE A 39 -1.85 32.86 17.77
N PHE A 40 -1.26 33.46 16.73
CA PHE A 40 -1.99 33.81 15.52
C PHE A 40 -2.64 32.59 14.85
N VAL A 41 -1.90 31.48 14.70
CA VAL A 41 -2.45 30.22 14.14
C VAL A 41 -3.55 29.65 15.02
N LEU A 42 -3.47 29.76 16.35
CA LEU A 42 -4.53 29.30 17.25
C LEU A 42 -5.83 30.11 17.08
N LEU A 43 -5.71 31.44 16.95
CA LEU A 43 -6.84 32.36 16.78
C LEU A 43 -7.41 32.40 15.36
N PHE A 44 -6.61 31.99 14.36
CA PHE A 44 -7.00 32.01 12.95
C PHE A 44 -6.76 30.66 12.28
N TRP A 45 -7.00 29.57 13.02
CA TRP A 45 -6.67 28.21 12.57
C TRP A 45 -7.41 27.83 11.29
N PHE A 46 -8.61 28.34 11.04
CA PHE A 46 -9.39 28.06 9.84
C PHE A 46 -8.72 28.57 8.55
N LEU A 47 -8.08 29.75 8.60
CA LEU A 47 -7.31 30.28 7.46
C LEU A 47 -6.09 29.40 7.18
N TRP A 48 -5.40 28.99 8.25
CA TRP A 48 -4.24 28.13 8.15
C TRP A 48 -4.61 26.71 7.69
N ALA A 49 -5.73 26.17 8.18
CA ALA A 49 -6.28 24.89 7.75
C ALA A 49 -6.56 24.88 6.24
N GLY A 50 -7.07 25.98 5.68
CA GLY A 50 -7.22 26.11 4.23
C GLY A 50 -5.89 26.05 3.47
N SER A 51 -4.81 26.60 4.03
CA SER A 51 -3.45 26.49 3.46
C SER A 51 -2.92 25.06 3.54
N VAL A 52 -3.06 24.41 4.70
CA VAL A 52 -2.66 23.01 4.90
C VAL A 52 -3.45 22.09 3.97
N LEU A 53 -4.76 22.30 3.84
CA LEU A 53 -5.62 21.53 2.94
C LEU A 53 -5.22 21.74 1.47
N LYS A 54 -4.92 22.98 1.05
CA LYS A 54 -4.38 23.25 -0.29
C LYS A 54 -3.04 22.54 -0.53
N GLN A 55 -2.17 22.49 0.47
CA GLN A 55 -0.89 21.81 0.38
C GLN A 55 -1.10 20.29 0.28
N VAL A 56 -1.93 19.69 1.13
CA VAL A 56 -2.30 18.27 1.06
C VAL A 56 -2.97 17.94 -0.27
N MET A 57 -3.83 18.82 -0.79
CA MET A 57 -4.47 18.66 -2.11
C MET A 57 -3.47 18.77 -3.27
N ARG A 58 -2.44 19.62 -3.15
CA ARG A 58 -1.34 19.69 -4.13
C ARG A 58 -0.48 18.45 -4.06
N ASP A 59 -0.14 17.99 -2.86
CA ASP A 59 0.66 16.79 -2.65
C ASP A 59 -0.10 15.55 -3.15
N THR A 60 -1.41 15.44 -2.91
CA THR A 60 -2.27 14.37 -3.48
C THR A 60 -2.52 14.50 -4.99
N ARG A 61 -2.37 15.69 -5.58
CA ARG A 61 -2.33 15.84 -7.05
C ARG A 61 -0.95 15.51 -7.63
N ALA A 62 0.12 15.69 -6.85
CA ALA A 62 1.48 15.32 -7.18
C ALA A 62 1.77 13.83 -6.91
N VAL A 63 0.90 13.14 -6.16
CA VAL A 63 0.88 11.68 -6.09
C VAL A 63 0.82 11.13 -7.51
N SER A 64 1.91 10.47 -7.85
CA SER A 64 2.25 10.08 -9.21
C SER A 64 1.11 9.27 -9.85
N VAL A 65 0.97 9.44 -11.15
CA VAL A 65 -0.01 8.83 -12.05
C VAL A 65 -0.14 7.29 -11.93
N ASN A 66 0.70 6.60 -11.16
CA ASN A 66 0.61 5.16 -10.92
C ASN A 66 -0.31 4.71 -9.76
N GLU A 67 -0.54 5.51 -8.72
CA GLU A 67 -1.33 5.02 -7.56
C GLU A 67 -2.80 4.75 -7.90
N LYS A 68 -3.42 5.64 -8.70
CA LYS A 68 -4.79 5.46 -9.18
C LYS A 68 -4.93 4.19 -10.00
N LYS A 69 -3.97 3.92 -10.89
CA LYS A 69 -3.94 2.73 -11.74
C LYS A 69 -3.74 1.47 -10.90
N LEU A 70 -2.84 1.50 -9.92
CA LEU A 70 -2.61 0.41 -8.98
C LEU A 70 -3.87 0.09 -8.15
N LEU A 71 -4.60 1.12 -7.71
CA LEU A 71 -5.86 0.98 -7.00
C LEU A 71 -6.95 0.36 -7.89
N LEU A 72 -7.04 0.78 -9.15
CA LEU A 72 -7.96 0.16 -10.12
C LEU A 72 -7.64 -1.33 -10.34
N LEU A 73 -6.37 -1.68 -10.55
CA LEU A 73 -5.94 -3.07 -10.72
C LEU A 73 -6.22 -3.91 -9.46
N ARG A 74 -5.95 -3.35 -8.27
CA ARG A 74 -6.29 -3.97 -6.98
C ARG A 74 -7.78 -4.25 -6.88
N ASN A 75 -8.63 -3.27 -7.20
CA ASN A 75 -10.07 -3.44 -7.18
C ASN A 75 -10.56 -4.51 -8.16
N GLN A 76 -9.97 -4.59 -9.35
CA GLN A 76 -10.29 -5.63 -10.33
C GLN A 76 -9.96 -7.04 -9.82
N ILE A 77 -8.80 -7.24 -9.19
CA ILE A 77 -8.44 -8.51 -8.56
C ILE A 77 -9.44 -8.87 -7.44
N HIS A 78 -9.77 -7.88 -6.60
CA HIS A 78 -10.73 -8.08 -5.51
C HIS A 78 -12.11 -8.48 -6.03
N CYS A 79 -12.63 -7.80 -7.05
CA CYS A 79 -13.90 -8.13 -7.68
C CYS A 79 -13.89 -9.55 -8.27
N LEU A 80 -12.85 -9.92 -9.02
CA LEU A 80 -12.74 -11.27 -9.60
C LEU A 80 -12.64 -12.35 -8.54
N LEU A 81 -11.78 -12.17 -7.52
CA LEU A 81 -11.66 -13.15 -6.44
C LEU A 81 -12.96 -13.28 -5.65
N SER A 82 -13.66 -12.17 -5.42
CA SER A 82 -14.97 -12.16 -4.75
C SER A 82 -16.01 -12.92 -5.57
N SER A 83 -16.11 -12.67 -6.88
CA SER A 83 -17.05 -13.38 -7.75
C SER A 83 -16.76 -14.89 -7.79
N TYR A 84 -15.48 -15.28 -7.79
CA TYR A 84 -15.09 -16.69 -7.70
C TYR A 84 -15.43 -17.33 -6.35
N CYS A 85 -15.32 -16.58 -5.25
CA CYS A 85 -15.70 -17.08 -3.93
C CYS A 85 -17.22 -17.30 -3.86
N ILE A 86 -18.02 -16.35 -4.35
CA ILE A 86 -19.50 -16.45 -4.35
C ILE A 86 -19.95 -17.63 -5.22
N ALA A 87 -19.44 -17.74 -6.45
CA ALA A 87 -19.78 -18.84 -7.34
C ALA A 87 -19.27 -20.20 -6.82
N GLY A 88 -18.08 -20.22 -6.22
CA GLY A 88 -17.46 -21.44 -5.70
C GLY A 88 -18.11 -21.98 -4.42
N MET A 89 -18.83 -21.15 -3.66
CA MET A 89 -19.57 -21.61 -2.48
C MET A 89 -20.74 -22.55 -2.83
N ILE A 90 -21.19 -22.54 -4.08
CA ILE A 90 -22.32 -23.36 -4.54
C ILE A 90 -21.82 -24.76 -4.95
N ASP A 91 -20.65 -24.87 -5.61
CA ASP A 91 -20.24 -26.12 -6.29
C ASP A 91 -18.84 -26.67 -5.92
N LYS A 92 -18.01 -25.95 -5.13
CA LYS A 92 -16.60 -26.33 -4.90
C LYS A 92 -16.25 -26.66 -3.45
N PRO A 93 -15.22 -27.50 -3.22
CA PRO A 93 -14.76 -27.84 -1.88
C PRO A 93 -14.27 -26.60 -1.12
N LYS A 94 -14.61 -26.51 0.19
CA LYS A 94 -14.25 -25.42 1.11
C LYS A 94 -12.78 -25.00 1.03
N ASN A 95 -11.87 -25.95 0.77
CA ASN A 95 -10.43 -25.72 0.68
C ASN A 95 -10.03 -24.78 -0.47
N SER A 96 -10.78 -24.77 -1.59
CA SER A 96 -10.50 -23.90 -2.73
C SER A 96 -10.88 -22.44 -2.48
N VAL A 97 -11.92 -22.18 -1.69
CA VAL A 97 -12.33 -20.81 -1.36
C VAL A 97 -11.33 -20.19 -0.38
N ALA A 98 -10.89 -20.97 0.61
CA ALA A 98 -9.87 -20.54 1.56
C ALA A 98 -8.54 -20.17 0.89
N SER A 99 -8.10 -20.92 -0.14
CA SER A 99 -6.87 -20.60 -0.87
C SER A 99 -6.97 -19.31 -1.67
N LEU A 100 -8.12 -19.01 -2.29
CA LEU A 100 -8.36 -17.76 -3.03
C LEU A 100 -8.40 -16.54 -2.11
N LEU A 101 -9.05 -16.66 -0.94
CA LEU A 101 -9.04 -15.60 0.08
C LEU A 101 -7.62 -15.35 0.61
N LYS A 102 -6.85 -16.42 0.84
CA LYS A 102 -5.44 -16.30 1.24
C LYS A 102 -4.61 -15.63 0.14
N LEU A 103 -4.85 -15.97 -1.13
CA LEU A 103 -4.18 -15.33 -2.26
C LEU A 103 -4.47 -13.83 -2.29
N ARG A 104 -5.74 -13.42 -2.12
CA ARG A 104 -6.14 -12.00 -2.02
C ARG A 104 -5.31 -11.25 -0.97
N GLN A 105 -5.26 -11.78 0.25
CA GLN A 105 -4.53 -11.17 1.36
C GLN A 105 -3.02 -11.08 1.09
N VAL A 106 -2.45 -12.10 0.44
CA VAL A 106 -1.02 -12.12 0.12
C VAL A 106 -0.69 -11.14 -1.01
N VAL A 107 -1.55 -11.00 -2.02
CA VAL A 107 -1.40 -10.01 -3.09
C VAL A 107 -1.48 -8.59 -2.52
N ASP A 108 -2.48 -8.31 -1.67
CA ASP A 108 -2.59 -7.01 -0.99
C ASP A 108 -1.32 -6.67 -0.20
N ARG A 109 -0.85 -7.63 0.61
CA ARG A 109 0.37 -7.48 1.39
C ARG A 109 1.60 -7.26 0.51
N TYR A 110 1.71 -7.97 -0.60
CA TYR A 110 2.79 -7.80 -1.57
C TYR A 110 2.78 -6.37 -2.15
N ILE A 111 1.61 -5.86 -2.56
CA ILE A 111 1.46 -4.50 -3.08
C ILE A 111 1.90 -3.48 -2.03
N ASP A 112 1.31 -3.54 -0.84
CA ASP A 112 1.55 -2.56 0.22
C ASP A 112 3.03 -2.57 0.66
N LEU A 113 3.66 -3.74 0.76
CA LEU A 113 5.09 -3.86 1.10
C LEU A 113 6.01 -3.37 -0.03
N THR A 114 5.62 -3.56 -1.29
CA THR A 114 6.42 -3.10 -2.43
C THR A 114 6.40 -1.58 -2.55
N ILE A 115 5.23 -0.96 -2.37
CA ILE A 115 5.10 0.51 -2.23
C ILE A 115 5.94 1.00 -1.05
N SER A 116 5.75 0.40 0.13
CA SER A 116 6.48 0.78 1.35
C SER A 116 8.00 0.66 1.16
N LYS A 117 8.48 -0.33 0.40
CA LYS A 117 9.91 -0.50 0.08
C LYS A 117 10.43 0.67 -0.76
N GLN A 118 9.69 1.08 -1.79
CA GLN A 118 10.05 2.22 -2.65
C GLN A 118 10.05 3.55 -1.86
N GLU A 119 9.09 3.72 -0.95
CA GLU A 119 8.96 4.92 -0.11
C GLU A 119 9.92 4.96 1.07
N SER A 120 10.33 3.80 1.60
CA SER A 120 11.22 3.71 2.77
C SER A 120 12.53 4.48 2.61
N LEU A 121 12.99 4.64 1.37
CA LEU A 121 14.19 5.42 1.03
C LEU A 121 13.96 6.94 1.12
N LYS A 122 12.73 7.41 0.93
CA LYS A 122 12.33 8.82 0.96
C LYS A 122 11.91 9.30 2.36
N TRP A 123 11.74 8.38 3.32
CA TRP A 123 11.16 8.68 4.62
C TRP A 123 12.07 9.57 5.52
N GLY A 124 11.67 10.82 5.75
CA GLY A 124 12.40 11.82 6.57
C GLY A 124 12.05 11.88 8.07
N ILE A 125 10.94 11.28 8.49
CA ILE A 125 10.38 11.41 9.87
C ILE A 125 11.27 10.82 10.97
N GLY A 126 12.20 9.91 10.65
CA GLY A 126 13.05 9.25 11.66
C GLY A 126 13.89 10.23 12.51
N GLY A 127 14.17 11.43 12.00
CA GLY A 127 14.89 12.46 12.74
C GLY A 127 14.11 13.05 13.92
N GLU A 128 12.79 13.19 13.79
CA GLU A 128 11.95 13.76 14.86
C GLU A 128 11.80 12.78 16.02
N LEU A 129 11.56 11.50 15.71
CA LEU A 129 11.46 10.45 16.74
C LEU A 129 12.72 10.39 17.60
N MET A 130 13.91 10.44 16.97
CA MET A 130 15.19 10.39 17.68
C MET A 130 15.47 11.65 18.51
N ARG A 131 14.87 12.79 18.14
CA ARG A 131 14.97 14.04 18.91
C ARG A 131 14.09 13.99 20.14
N ILE A 132 12.85 13.49 20.00
CA ILE A 132 11.92 13.31 21.13
C ILE A 132 12.53 12.35 22.16
N SER A 133 13.22 11.29 21.71
CA SER A 133 13.91 10.37 22.61
C SER A 133 15.25 10.90 23.15
N SER A 134 15.60 12.17 22.92
CA SER A 134 16.88 12.78 23.33
C SER A 134 18.12 11.97 22.94
N HIS A 135 18.10 11.36 21.75
CA HIS A 135 19.24 10.59 21.25
C HIS A 135 20.45 11.52 21.06
N PRO A 136 21.68 11.14 21.50
CA PRO A 136 22.84 12.03 21.48
C PRO A 136 23.23 12.48 20.06
N ASN A 137 22.94 11.64 19.06
CA ASN A 137 23.07 12.00 17.65
C ASN A 137 21.82 11.57 16.86
N PRO A 138 20.78 12.43 16.76
CA PRO A 138 19.51 12.07 16.15
C PRO A 138 19.62 11.70 14.67
N GLU A 139 20.61 12.28 13.97
CA GLU A 139 20.83 12.01 12.55
C GLU A 139 21.33 10.59 12.32
N ILE A 140 22.33 10.15 13.08
CA ILE A 140 22.82 8.76 13.03
C ILE A 140 21.71 7.79 13.42
N GLY A 141 20.99 8.08 14.51
CA GLY A 141 19.85 7.27 14.94
C GLY A 141 18.79 7.12 13.85
N SER A 142 18.45 8.21 13.17
CA SER A 142 17.49 8.21 12.06
C SER A 142 17.95 7.38 10.87
N ARG A 143 19.24 7.43 10.51
CA ARG A 143 19.83 6.62 9.43
C ARG A 143 19.83 5.13 9.78
N CYS A 144 20.21 4.79 11.02
CA CYS A 144 20.19 3.42 11.52
C CYS A 144 18.78 2.84 11.53
N LEU A 145 17.79 3.61 12.01
CA LEU A 145 16.39 3.21 11.99
C LEU A 145 15.88 3.02 10.56
N ARG A 146 16.19 3.96 9.65
CA ARG A 146 15.83 3.83 8.23
C ARG A 146 16.41 2.56 7.63
N ARG A 147 17.70 2.27 7.85
CA ARG A 147 18.36 1.04 7.38
C ARG A 147 17.68 -0.21 7.93
N ARG A 148 17.41 -0.25 9.25
CA ARG A 148 16.73 -1.38 9.90
C ARG A 148 15.33 -1.61 9.35
N ASN A 149 14.55 -0.54 9.18
CA ASN A 149 13.20 -0.62 8.63
C ASN A 149 13.21 -1.07 7.16
N HIS A 150 14.12 -0.52 6.35
CA HIS A 150 14.28 -0.93 4.95
C HIS A 150 14.59 -2.42 4.84
N LEU A 151 15.51 -2.94 5.65
CA LEU A 151 15.82 -4.38 5.69
C LEU A 151 14.60 -5.21 6.10
N ARG A 152 13.88 -4.80 7.16
CA ARG A 152 12.67 -5.50 7.61
C ARG A 152 11.58 -5.53 6.53
N ILE A 153 11.34 -4.41 5.86
CA ILE A 153 10.39 -4.31 4.74
C ILE A 153 10.83 -5.21 3.59
N LYS A 154 12.11 -5.17 3.20
CA LYS A 154 12.66 -6.04 2.15
C LYS A 154 12.45 -7.52 2.46
N THR A 155 12.78 -7.97 3.67
CA THR A 155 12.57 -9.37 4.07
C THR A 155 11.09 -9.77 4.00
N ARG A 156 10.19 -8.91 4.49
CA ARG A 156 8.75 -9.16 4.45
C ARG A 156 8.20 -9.15 3.03
N GLN A 157 8.69 -8.26 2.18
CA GLN A 157 8.30 -8.19 0.77
C GLN A 157 8.71 -9.48 0.05
N ASN A 158 9.96 -9.93 0.21
CA ASN A 158 10.43 -11.20 -0.33
C ASN A 158 9.57 -12.39 0.14
N GLN A 159 9.23 -12.43 1.43
CA GLN A 159 8.35 -13.47 1.98
C GLN A 159 6.96 -13.42 1.34
N ALA A 160 6.33 -12.24 1.23
CA ALA A 160 5.03 -12.08 0.59
C ALA A 160 5.07 -12.50 -0.89
N THR A 161 6.14 -12.16 -1.62
CA THR A 161 6.34 -12.60 -3.00
C THR A 161 6.43 -14.12 -3.10
N GLN A 162 7.20 -14.78 -2.23
CA GLN A 162 7.30 -16.25 -2.22
C GLN A 162 5.98 -16.92 -1.88
N ASP A 163 5.26 -16.41 -0.87
CA ASP A 163 3.93 -16.89 -0.50
C ASP A 163 2.95 -16.75 -1.68
N MET A 164 2.97 -15.60 -2.37
CA MET A 164 2.13 -15.32 -3.53
C MET A 164 2.39 -16.32 -4.66
N LEU A 165 3.66 -16.47 -5.05
CA LEU A 165 4.06 -17.37 -6.12
C LEU A 165 3.73 -18.83 -5.80
N THR A 166 3.86 -19.23 -4.53
CA THR A 166 3.51 -20.58 -4.07
C THR A 166 2.01 -20.82 -4.15
N LEU A 167 1.19 -19.86 -3.72
CA LEU A 167 -0.27 -19.96 -3.83
C LEU A 167 -0.72 -19.99 -5.28
N LEU A 168 -0.12 -19.20 -6.17
CA LEU A 168 -0.42 -19.20 -7.60
C LEU A 168 -0.05 -20.52 -8.30
N LYS A 169 1.02 -21.19 -7.85
CA LYS A 169 1.41 -22.52 -8.39
C LYS A 169 0.47 -23.63 -7.92
N ASN A 170 0.02 -23.55 -6.68
CA ASN A 170 -0.77 -24.60 -6.03
C ASN A 170 -2.28 -24.44 -6.27
N THR A 171 -2.74 -23.23 -6.60
CA THR A 171 -4.14 -22.95 -6.87
C THR A 171 -4.36 -22.92 -8.38
N THR A 172 -5.41 -23.58 -8.87
CA THR A 172 -5.90 -23.37 -10.24
C THR A 172 -6.52 -21.98 -10.34
N CYS A 173 -5.68 -20.97 -10.56
CA CYS A 173 -6.12 -19.61 -10.77
C CYS A 173 -6.53 -19.38 -12.23
N ASP A 174 -7.53 -18.51 -12.41
CA ASP A 174 -7.86 -17.98 -13.71
C ASP A 174 -6.66 -17.19 -14.28
N MET A 175 -6.43 -17.32 -15.58
CA MET A 175 -5.38 -16.57 -16.29
C MET A 175 -5.58 -15.07 -16.14
N ARG A 176 -6.82 -14.59 -16.07
CA ARG A 176 -7.12 -13.17 -15.84
C ARG A 176 -6.54 -12.66 -14.52
N ILE A 177 -6.60 -13.46 -13.45
CA ILE A 177 -6.02 -13.07 -12.15
C ILE A 177 -4.50 -13.00 -12.27
N LEU A 178 -3.88 -13.97 -12.95
CA LEU A 178 -2.43 -14.00 -13.15
C LEU A 178 -1.95 -12.80 -13.98
N GLU A 179 -2.68 -12.44 -15.03
CA GLU A 179 -2.42 -11.26 -15.86
C GLU A 179 -2.54 -9.95 -15.07
N LEU A 180 -3.56 -9.81 -14.23
CA LEU A 180 -3.71 -8.63 -13.37
C LEU A 180 -2.56 -8.52 -12.36
N ILE A 181 -2.16 -9.63 -11.72
CA ILE A 181 -1.02 -9.63 -10.79
C ILE A 181 0.28 -9.26 -11.54
N LEU A 182 0.45 -9.75 -12.77
CA LEU A 182 1.59 -9.38 -13.63
C LEU A 182 1.57 -7.89 -13.99
N GLN A 183 0.41 -7.32 -14.34
CA GLN A 183 0.26 -5.89 -14.58
C GLN A 183 0.62 -5.08 -13.33
N ILE A 184 0.14 -5.50 -12.16
CA ILE A 184 0.51 -4.87 -10.87
C ILE A 184 2.02 -4.91 -10.65
N ALA A 185 2.68 -6.05 -10.89
CA ALA A 185 4.14 -6.15 -10.74
C ALA A 185 4.89 -5.22 -11.71
N ARG A 186 4.35 -5.00 -12.92
CA ARG A 186 4.88 -4.03 -13.90
C ARG A 186 4.73 -2.59 -13.43
N GLU A 187 3.56 -2.21 -12.91
CA GLU A 187 3.35 -0.87 -12.34
C GLU A 187 4.22 -0.60 -11.11
N LEU A 188 4.55 -1.66 -10.36
CA LEU A 188 5.46 -1.62 -9.22
C LEU A 188 6.94 -1.76 -9.62
N HIS A 189 7.26 -1.93 -10.90
CA HIS A 189 8.62 -2.15 -11.41
C HIS A 189 9.40 -3.28 -10.69
N ASP A 190 8.72 -4.35 -10.28
CA ASP A 190 9.34 -5.51 -9.64
C ASP A 190 9.73 -6.57 -10.68
N TYR A 191 10.89 -6.38 -11.30
CA TYR A 191 11.41 -7.24 -12.37
C TYR A 191 11.60 -8.71 -11.98
N GLU A 192 11.97 -8.98 -10.73
CA GLU A 192 12.15 -10.36 -10.25
C GLU A 192 10.80 -11.06 -10.19
N THR A 193 9.78 -10.38 -9.65
CA THR A 193 8.42 -10.90 -9.59
C THR A 193 7.81 -11.07 -10.99
N ILE A 194 8.03 -10.12 -11.91
CA ILE A 194 7.59 -10.21 -13.32
C ILE A 194 8.14 -11.48 -13.96
N LYS A 195 9.46 -11.71 -13.87
CA LYS A 195 10.11 -12.90 -14.45
C LYS A 195 9.56 -14.20 -13.86
N ALA A 196 9.30 -14.22 -12.55
CA ALA A 196 8.73 -15.39 -11.88
C ALA A 196 7.29 -15.67 -12.32
N LEU A 197 6.47 -14.62 -12.48
CA LEU A 197 5.08 -14.71 -12.94
C LEU A 197 5.01 -15.14 -14.40
N ASP A 198 5.84 -14.58 -15.29
CA ASP A 198 5.90 -14.98 -16.70
C ASP A 198 6.18 -16.48 -16.85
N LYS A 199 7.08 -17.03 -16.02
CA LYS A 199 7.32 -18.48 -15.98
C LYS A 199 6.07 -19.27 -15.57
N ILE A 200 5.28 -18.78 -14.61
CA ILE A 200 4.03 -19.43 -14.20
C ILE A 200 2.99 -19.36 -15.34
N VAL A 201 2.87 -18.21 -16.02
CA VAL A 201 1.99 -17.99 -17.18
C VAL A 201 2.33 -18.98 -18.30
N GLN A 202 3.61 -19.16 -18.62
CA GLN A 202 4.05 -20.12 -19.65
C GLN A 202 3.74 -21.57 -19.28
N LEU A 203 3.94 -21.94 -18.00
CA LEU A 203 3.63 -23.28 -17.53
C LEU A 203 2.12 -23.58 -17.54
N SER A 204 1.29 -22.60 -17.21
CA SER A 204 -0.17 -22.77 -17.20
C SER A 204 -0.74 -22.86 -18.62
N THR A 205 -0.23 -22.06 -19.57
CA THR A 205 -0.64 -22.13 -20.99
C THR A 205 -0.20 -23.45 -21.64
N ALA A 206 1.03 -23.91 -21.37
CA ALA A 206 1.51 -25.20 -21.86
C ALA A 206 0.64 -26.36 -21.36
N ARG A 207 0.27 -26.38 -20.08
CA ARG A 207 -0.62 -27.40 -19.50
C ARG A 207 -1.99 -27.43 -20.15
N ARG A 208 -2.61 -26.26 -20.41
CA ARG A 208 -3.91 -26.16 -21.10
C ARG A 208 -3.83 -26.69 -22.54
N SER A 209 -2.79 -26.34 -23.28
CA SER A 209 -2.60 -26.83 -24.66
C SER A 209 -2.47 -28.35 -24.72
N LYS A 210 -1.78 -28.96 -23.75
CA LYS A 210 -1.64 -30.42 -23.65
C LYS A 210 -2.97 -31.10 -23.32
N GLN A 211 -3.72 -30.56 -22.37
CA GLN A 211 -5.05 -31.09 -22.01
C GLN A 211 -6.05 -31.01 -23.18
N GLN A 212 -6.01 -29.94 -23.97
CA GLN A 212 -6.89 -29.78 -25.12
C GLN A 212 -6.56 -30.77 -26.26
N ARG A 213 -5.28 -31.07 -26.48
CA ARG A 213 -4.85 -32.11 -27.43
C ARG A 213 -5.36 -33.50 -27.02
N THR A 214 -5.15 -33.88 -25.76
CA THR A 214 -5.61 -35.19 -25.25
C THR A 214 -7.13 -35.34 -25.31
N ALA A 215 -7.88 -34.25 -25.06
CA ALA A 215 -9.35 -34.29 -25.15
C ALA A 215 -9.85 -34.44 -26.61
N ASN A 216 -9.14 -33.85 -27.58
CA ASN A 216 -9.47 -34.00 -29.00
C ASN A 216 -9.12 -35.40 -29.53
N GLU A 217 -7.98 -35.97 -29.11
CA GLU A 217 -7.60 -37.34 -29.47
C GLU A 217 -8.62 -38.37 -28.94
N GLN A 218 -9.10 -38.21 -27.70
CA GLN A 218 -10.14 -39.07 -27.13
C GLN A 218 -11.48 -38.98 -27.88
N LYS A 219 -11.84 -37.81 -28.43
CA LYS A 219 -13.06 -37.64 -29.24
C LYS A 219 -12.96 -38.30 -30.62
N ILE A 220 -11.76 -38.45 -31.16
CA ILE A 220 -11.55 -39.11 -32.46
C ILE A 220 -11.65 -40.63 -32.31
N VAL A 221 -11.20 -41.20 -31.19
CA VAL A 221 -11.24 -42.66 -30.93
C VAL A 221 -12.64 -43.16 -30.54
N ALA A 222 -13.51 -42.28 -30.04
CA ALA A 222 -14.88 -42.63 -29.63
C ALA A 222 -15.94 -42.52 -30.74
N LYS A 223 -15.54 -42.19 -31.98
CA LYS A 223 -16.39 -42.17 -33.17
C LYS A 223 -16.02 -43.32 -34.09
#